data_AF-A0A948M1D7-F1
#
_entry.id   AF-A0A948M1D7-F1
#
_cell.length_a   1.000
_cell.length_b   1.000
_cell.length_c   1.000
_cell.angle_alpha   90.00
_cell.angle_beta   90.00
_cell.angle_gamma   90.00
#
_symmetry.space_group_name_H-M   'P 1'
#
loop_
_entity.id
_entity.type
_entity.pdbx_description
1 polymer ?
#
loop_
_entity_poly.entity_id
_entity_poly.type
_entity_poly.pdbx_seq_one_letter_code
_entity_poly.pdbx_strand_id
1 'polypeptide(L)'
;MVVTNSQRATAIVIRNDGHKVTLVPMKSGRLSARVLSFDEFREEWRETGYGLALALTTFLSHVMKWGASLEASKGLERLAARDRNVVASLF
;
A
#
# COMPACT_ATOMS: atom_id res chain seq x y z
N MET A 1 -5.23 3.78 0.03
CA MET A 1 -4.74 4.92 -0.79
C MET A 1 -3.37 4.58 -1.35
N VAL A 2 -3.00 5.20 -2.48
CA VAL A 2 -1.67 5.12 -3.09
C VAL A 2 -0.95 6.45 -2.87
N VAL A 3 0.28 6.39 -2.39
CA VAL A 3 1.07 7.57 -2.05
C VAL A 3 2.41 7.57 -2.76
N THR A 4 2.98 8.76 -2.95
CA THR A 4 4.33 8.96 -3.45
C THR A 4 5.10 9.93 -2.57
N ASN A 5 6.43 9.82 -2.59
CA ASN A 5 7.32 10.77 -1.91
C ASN A 5 8.18 11.58 -2.90
N SER A 6 8.98 12.51 -2.37
CA SER A 6 9.90 13.36 -3.15
C SER A 6 10.95 12.58 -3.96
N GLN A 7 11.23 11.34 -3.56
CA GLN A 7 12.16 10.44 -4.25
C GLN A 7 11.48 9.61 -5.35
N ARG A 8 10.22 9.91 -5.70
CA ARG A 8 9.39 9.16 -6.66
C ARG A 8 9.14 7.71 -6.25
N ALA A 9 9.34 7.35 -4.99
CA ALA A 9 8.93 6.05 -4.48
C ALA A 9 7.41 6.04 -4.35
N THR A 10 6.80 4.92 -4.75
CA THR A 10 5.35 4.69 -4.61
C THR A 10 5.10 3.73 -3.45
N ALA A 11 4.06 3.95 -2.67
CA ALA A 11 3.65 3.05 -1.61
C ALA A 11 2.12 2.89 -1.54
N ILE A 12 1.67 1.77 -0.99
CA ILE A 12 0.26 1.54 -0.64
C ILE A 12 0.13 1.59 0.87
N VAL A 13 -0.76 2.44 1.37
CA VAL A 13 -1.12 2.47 2.80
C VAL A 13 -2.05 1.29 3.10
N ILE A 14 -1.62 0.40 3.97
CA ILE A 14 -2.36 -0.82 4.38
C ILE A 14 -3.07 -0.67 5.74
N ARG A 15 -2.68 0.33 6.54
CA ARG A 15 -3.34 0.69 7.80
C ARG A 15 -3.08 2.16 8.13
N ASN A 16 -4.09 2.83 8.67
CA ASN A 16 -3.98 4.12 9.33
C ASN A 16 -4.88 4.10 10.56
N ASP A 17 -4.34 4.35 11.75
CA ASP A 17 -5.08 4.41 13.02
C ASP A 17 -5.18 5.84 13.59
N GLY A 18 -4.80 6.85 12.80
CA GLY A 18 -4.78 8.26 13.19
C GLY A 18 -3.48 8.71 13.87
N HIS A 19 -2.70 7.79 14.43
CA HIS A 19 -1.41 8.10 15.07
C HIS A 19 -0.23 7.50 14.29
N LYS A 20 -0.46 6.34 13.68
CA LYS A 20 0.51 5.60 12.90
C LYS A 20 -0.07 5.21 11.56
N VAL A 21 0.82 5.23 10.57
CA VAL A 21 0.53 4.81 9.20
C VAL A 21 1.44 3.64 8.87
N THR A 22 0.84 2.51 8.50
CA THR A 22 1.57 1.38 7.93
C THR A 22 1.40 1.39 6.42
N LEU A 23 2.52 1.48 5.72
CA LEU A 23 2.57 1.47 4.26
C LEU A 23 3.52 0.39 3.74
N VAL A 24 3.29 -0.06 2.52
CA VAL A 24 4.21 -0.95 1.80
C VAL A 24 4.82 -0.13 0.67
N PRO A 25 6.10 0.27 0.76
CA PRO A 25 6.79 0.94 -0.33
C PRO A 25 7.19 -0.07 -1.39
N MET A 26 7.01 0.31 -2.66
CA MET A 26 7.55 -0.42 -3.79
C MET A 26 9.07 -0.29 -3.79
N LYS A 27 9.76 -1.43 -3.89
CA LYS A 27 11.23 -1.50 -3.97
C LYS A 27 11.66 -2.76 -4.72
N SER A 28 12.93 -2.84 -5.08
CA SER A 28 13.52 -4.07 -5.61
C SER A 28 13.53 -5.18 -4.55
N GLY A 29 13.37 -6.42 -5.01
CA GLY A 29 13.37 -7.60 -4.14
C GLY A 29 12.16 -7.68 -3.21
N ARG A 30 12.38 -8.26 -2.03
CA ARG A 30 11.31 -8.59 -1.07
C ARG A 30 10.67 -7.34 -0.48
N LEU A 31 9.34 -7.21 -0.61
CA LEU A 31 8.61 -6.07 -0.02
C LEU A 31 8.45 -6.22 1.49
N SER A 32 8.39 -5.09 2.20
CA SER A 32 8.23 -5.03 3.65
C SER A 32 7.36 -3.85 4.03
N ALA A 33 6.49 -4.00 5.03
CA ALA A 33 5.75 -2.89 5.59
C ALA A 33 6.71 -1.93 6.35
N ARG A 34 6.44 -0.64 6.27
CA ARG A 34 7.07 0.43 7.06
C ARG A 34 5.97 1.08 7.90
N VAL A 35 6.25 1.28 9.18
CA VAL A 35 5.37 2.01 10.10
C VAL A 35 5.99 3.38 10.33
N LEU A 36 5.17 4.41 10.20
CA LEU A 36 5.52 5.81 10.41
C LEU A 36 4.57 6.43 11.43
N SER A 37 5.00 7.49 12.11
CA SER A 37 4.05 8.40 12.75
C SER A 37 3.19 9.09 11.69
N PHE A 38 2.02 9.58 12.08
CA PHE A 38 1.17 10.32 11.16
C PHE A 38 1.85 11.61 10.65
N ASP A 39 2.62 12.29 11.49
CA ASP A 39 3.35 13.50 11.13
C ASP A 39 4.46 13.22 10.11
N GLU A 40 5.28 12.21 10.35
CA GLU A 40 6.31 11.75 9.40
C GLU A 40 5.69 11.36 8.05
N PHE A 41 4.56 10.65 8.09
CA PHE A 41 3.83 10.28 6.89
C PHE A 41 3.35 11.52 6.11
N ARG A 42 2.81 12.53 6.81
CA ARG A 42 2.33 13.77 6.20
C ARG A 42 3.46 14.65 5.67
N GLU A 43 4.66 14.55 6.19
CA GLU A 43 5.81 15.28 5.68
C GLU A 43 6.39 14.61 4.43
N GLU A 44 6.59 13.27 4.49
CA GLU A 44 7.26 12.52 3.43
C GLU A 44 6.35 12.15 2.26
N TRP A 45 5.07 11.85 2.52
CA TRP A 45 4.18 11.18 1.57
C TRP A 45 2.99 12.05 1.19
N ARG A 46 2.64 11.97 -0.10
CA ARG A 46 1.48 12.63 -0.69
C ARG A 46 0.61 11.61 -1.39
N GLU A 47 -0.70 11.74 -1.20
CA GLU A 47 -1.67 10.93 -1.94
C GLU A 47 -1.57 11.24 -3.44
N THR A 48 -1.74 10.20 -4.23
CA THR A 48 -1.79 10.30 -5.69
C THR A 48 -3.21 10.02 -6.16
N GLY A 49 -3.59 10.61 -7.31
CA GLY A 49 -4.82 10.23 -8.01
C GLY A 49 -4.74 8.86 -8.70
N TYR A 50 -3.66 8.10 -8.48
CA TYR A 50 -3.46 6.80 -9.10
C TYR A 50 -4.43 5.77 -8.53
N GLY A 51 -5.10 5.02 -9.40
CA GLY A 51 -6.13 4.06 -9.01
C GLY A 51 -5.56 2.96 -8.11
N LEU A 52 -6.18 2.78 -6.93
CA LEU A 52 -5.76 1.78 -5.95
C LEU A 52 -5.76 0.35 -6.53
N ALA A 53 -6.76 0.01 -7.35
CA ALA A 53 -6.87 -1.30 -7.98
C ALA A 53 -5.64 -1.64 -8.84
N LEU A 54 -5.20 -0.71 -9.68
CA LEU A 54 -4.05 -0.90 -10.56
C LEU A 54 -2.75 -1.04 -9.74
N ALA A 55 -2.56 -0.19 -8.73
CA ALA A 55 -1.42 -0.31 -7.82
C ALA A 55 -1.41 -1.66 -7.10
N LEU A 56 -2.57 -2.11 -6.59
CA LEU A 56 -2.68 -3.40 -5.91
C LEU A 56 -2.26 -4.55 -6.83
N THR A 57 -2.69 -4.55 -8.10
CA THR A 57 -2.25 -5.56 -9.07
C THR A 57 -0.73 -5.57 -9.20
N THR A 58 -0.10 -4.40 -9.42
CA THR A 58 1.37 -4.31 -9.54
C THR A 58 2.09 -4.81 -8.30
N PHE A 59 1.62 -4.41 -7.10
CA PHE A 59 2.21 -4.84 -5.84
C PHE A 59 2.07 -6.35 -5.64
N LEU A 60 0.88 -6.92 -5.86
CA LEU A 60 0.65 -8.36 -5.69
C LEU A 60 1.46 -9.20 -6.67
N SER A 61 1.57 -8.78 -7.94
CA SER A 61 2.46 -9.44 -8.92
C SER A 61 3.92 -9.41 -8.49
N HIS A 62 4.39 -8.30 -7.90
CA HIS A 62 5.74 -8.21 -7.36
C HIS A 62 5.95 -9.12 -6.15
N VAL A 63 4.97 -9.19 -5.24
CA VAL A 63 5.00 -10.11 -4.09
C VAL A 63 5.05 -11.57 -4.55
N MET A 64 4.31 -11.95 -5.60
CA MET A 64 4.39 -13.30 -6.16
C MET A 64 5.78 -13.63 -6.69
N LYS A 65 6.45 -12.66 -7.32
CA LYS A 65 7.78 -12.85 -7.93
C LYS A 65 8.93 -12.84 -6.92
N TRP A 66 8.89 -11.95 -5.93
CA TRP A 66 10.02 -11.67 -5.05
C TRP A 66 9.75 -11.90 -3.55
N GLY A 67 8.50 -12.23 -3.20
CA GLY A 67 8.05 -12.38 -1.83
C GLY A 67 7.82 -11.05 -1.11
N ALA A 68 7.28 -11.17 0.11
CA ALA A 68 7.07 -10.05 1.02
C ALA A 68 7.22 -10.47 2.48
N SER A 69 7.25 -9.51 3.40
CA SER A 69 6.97 -9.78 4.81
C SER A 69 5.50 -10.19 4.98
N LEU A 70 5.21 -10.96 6.04
CA LEU A 70 3.85 -11.44 6.32
C LEU A 70 2.86 -10.29 6.52
N GLU A 71 3.30 -9.19 7.14
CA GLU A 71 2.48 -8.01 7.33
C GLU A 71 2.14 -7.32 6.00
N ALA A 72 3.12 -7.20 5.10
CA ALA A 72 2.91 -6.60 3.79
C ALA A 72 1.97 -7.45 2.93
N SER A 73 2.16 -8.78 2.87
CA SER A 73 1.28 -9.66 2.08
C SER A 73 -0.15 -9.63 2.61
N LYS A 74 -0.35 -9.82 3.92
CA LYS A 74 -1.69 -9.78 4.54
C LYS A 74 -2.36 -8.41 4.38
N GLY A 75 -1.60 -7.32 4.48
CA GLY A 75 -2.11 -5.97 4.29
C GLY A 75 -2.63 -5.74 2.88
N LEU A 76 -1.84 -6.10 1.87
CA LEU A 76 -2.21 -5.98 0.45
C LEU A 76 -3.39 -6.88 0.09
N GLU A 77 -3.41 -8.13 0.56
CA GLU A 77 -4.51 -9.07 0.33
C GLU A 77 -5.83 -8.58 0.93
N ARG A 78 -5.80 -8.03 2.16
CA ARG A 78 -6.98 -7.45 2.81
C ARG A 78 -7.52 -6.25 2.05
N LEU A 79 -6.64 -5.38 1.54
CA LEU A 79 -7.06 -4.27 0.68
C LEU A 79 -7.70 -4.78 -0.60
N ALA A 80 -7.10 -5.76 -1.28
CA ALA A 80 -7.65 -6.32 -2.51
C ALA A 80 -8.97 -7.08 -2.30
N ALA A 81 -9.18 -7.70 -1.13
CA ALA A 81 -10.46 -8.30 -0.78
C ALA A 81 -11.54 -7.24 -0.52
N ARG A 82 -11.19 -6.13 0.15
CA ARG A 82 -12.11 -5.01 0.37
C ARG A 82 -12.52 -4.33 -0.93
N ASP A 83 -11.56 -4.05 -1.82
CA ASP A 83 -11.83 -3.40 -3.11
C ASP A 83 -12.81 -4.23 -3.96
N ARG A 84 -12.62 -5.56 -4.00
CA ARG A 84 -13.56 -6.49 -4.67
C ARG A 84 -14.96 -6.46 -4.07
N ASN A 85 -15.08 -6.40 -2.74
CA ASN A 85 -16.38 -6.33 -2.08
C ASN A 85 -17.08 -4.98 -2.29
N VAL A 86 -16.32 -3.88 -2.35
CA VAL A 86 -16.88 -2.54 -2.66
C VAL A 86 -17.45 -2.54 -4.09
N VAL A 87 -16.70 -3.06 -5.06
CA VAL A 87 -17.20 -3.19 -6.44
C VAL A 87 -18.43 -4.10 -6.48
N ALA A 88 -18.44 -5.23 -5.75
CA ALA A 88 -19.58 -6.14 -5.73
C ALA A 88 -20.84 -5.56 -5.02
N SER A 89 -20.67 -4.64 -4.07
CA SER A 89 -21.81 -4.01 -3.36
C SER A 89 -22.46 -2.84 -4.12
N LEU A 90 -21.87 -2.43 -5.25
CA LEU A 90 -22.36 -1.35 -6.11
C LEU A 90 -23.21 -1.85 -7.28
N PHE A 91 -23.45 -3.16 -7.36
CA PHE A 91 -24.34 -3.84 -8.31
C PHE A 91 -25.39 -4.66 -7.56
#